data_AF-A0A9P0A2F4-F1
#
_entry.id   AF-A0A9P0A2F4-F1
#
_cell.length_a   1.000
_cell.length_b   1.000
_cell.length_c   1.000
_cell.angle_alpha   90.00
_cell.angle_beta   90.00
_cell.angle_gamma   90.00
#
_symmetry.space_group_name_H-M   'P 1'
#
loop_
_entity.id
_entity.type
_entity.pdbx_description
1 polymer ?
#
loop_
_entity_poly.entity_id
_entity_poly.type
_entity_poly.pdbx_seq_one_letter_code
_entity_poly.pdbx_strand_id
1 'polypeptide(L)'
;MSNTGLDVDLTDLSDYDNINPYYCIYNTAILLTLIGKRLNDQNYRAWIESRNNSFAVPLGFSVTDPNLMEYQPSQNFAAAFYSGIKSRWEIRRRCFVEIWALSTRAGMLGNACKTMLTLFRGAELTNFVNISQWLLLLNPELFCWNALAKSLPLILRAYKKFISVGELADYIKLILPDEHVREFHRSTLRVPFTIARKIAVTYGSSTLQRVEGIDHSPETQMLVDEAMMIVRTAGGARTMDTQAIRQWRLNGHQNPELERLLNNHGTQLPAVTPLGSPNIGDRRRPQSLG
;
A
#
# COMPACT_ATOMS: atom_id res chain seq x y z
N MET A 1 16.55 -56.13 13.46
CA MET A 1 15.42 -55.29 13.87
C MET A 1 15.87 -54.49 15.09
N SER A 2 16.36 -53.28 14.88
CA SER A 2 16.84 -52.40 15.95
C SER A 2 15.90 -51.19 16.04
N ASN A 3 15.12 -51.19 17.12
CA ASN A 3 14.21 -50.14 17.54
C ASN A 3 15.03 -48.94 18.00
N THR A 4 15.06 -47.85 17.24
CA THR A 4 15.60 -46.57 17.72
C THR A 4 14.53 -45.88 18.54
N GLY A 5 14.49 -46.20 19.84
CA GLY A 5 13.73 -45.46 20.83
C GLY A 5 14.27 -44.04 20.90
N LEU A 6 13.48 -43.09 20.39
CA LEU A 6 13.54 -41.71 20.84
C LEU A 6 12.79 -41.67 22.17
N ASP A 7 13.51 -41.96 23.26
CA ASP A 7 13.07 -41.54 24.58
C ASP A 7 13.14 -40.00 24.60
N VAL A 8 12.02 -39.38 24.27
CA VAL A 8 11.79 -37.96 24.54
C VAL A 8 11.68 -37.85 26.05
N ASP A 9 12.62 -37.15 26.65
CA ASP A 9 12.60 -36.85 28.08
C ASP A 9 11.36 -35.98 28.38
N LEU A 10 10.31 -36.61 28.89
CA LEU A 10 9.04 -35.96 29.23
C LEU A 10 9.12 -35.11 30.51
N THR A 11 10.31 -35.02 31.14
CA THR A 11 10.50 -34.17 32.32
C THR A 11 10.66 -32.68 32.01
N ASP A 12 10.85 -32.32 30.73
CA ASP A 12 10.95 -30.92 30.25
C ASP A 12 9.58 -30.31 29.85
N LEU A 13 8.48 -30.98 30.20
CA LEU A 13 7.12 -30.50 29.89
C LEU A 13 6.52 -29.61 30.98
N SER A 14 7.16 -29.45 32.14
CA SER A 14 6.67 -28.58 33.21
C SER A 14 6.64 -27.09 32.84
N ASP A 15 7.41 -26.68 31.83
CA ASP A 15 7.38 -25.31 31.29
C ASP A 15 6.19 -25.07 30.33
N TYR A 16 5.56 -26.13 29.83
CA TYR A 16 4.39 -26.04 28.94
C TYR A 16 3.05 -25.96 29.67
N ASP A 17 3.00 -26.27 30.97
CA ASP A 17 1.77 -26.19 31.79
C ASP A 17 1.27 -24.74 32.00
N ASN A 18 2.07 -23.75 31.62
CA ASN A 18 1.74 -22.32 31.66
C ASN A 18 1.70 -21.67 30.27
N ILE A 19 1.23 -22.37 29.22
CA ILE A 19 0.92 -21.68 27.95
C ILE A 19 -0.16 -20.63 28.24
N ASN A 20 0.30 -19.38 28.36
CA ASN A 20 -0.58 -18.24 28.55
C ASN A 20 -1.50 -18.14 27.32
N PRO A 21 -2.84 -18.20 27.50
CA PRO A 21 -3.78 -18.17 26.38
C PRO A 21 -3.62 -16.93 25.48
N TYR A 22 -3.01 -15.86 26.00
CA TYR A 22 -2.67 -14.67 25.24
C TYR A 22 -1.57 -14.92 24.20
N TYR A 23 -0.56 -15.75 24.49
CA TYR A 23 0.46 -16.13 23.48
C TYR A 23 -0.14 -17.03 22.39
N CYS A 24 -1.11 -17.89 22.73
CA CYS A 24 -1.87 -18.65 21.73
C CYS A 24 -2.62 -17.72 20.76
N ILE A 25 -3.27 -16.68 21.27
CA ILE A 25 -3.98 -15.68 20.44
C ILE A 25 -2.99 -14.96 19.52
N TYR A 26 -1.86 -14.50 20.07
CA TYR A 26 -0.81 -13.83 19.31
C TYR A 26 -0.24 -14.73 18.19
N ASN A 27 0.15 -15.96 18.53
CA ASN A 27 0.73 -16.90 17.57
C ASN A 27 -0.29 -17.23 16.46
N THR A 28 -1.52 -17.56 16.85
CA THR A 28 -2.61 -17.81 15.90
C THR A 28 -2.84 -16.61 14.98
N ALA A 29 -2.81 -15.38 15.51
CA ALA A 29 -2.97 -14.18 14.71
C ALA A 29 -1.83 -14.01 13.69
N ILE A 30 -0.58 -14.22 14.09
CA ILE A 30 0.57 -14.20 13.17
C ILE A 30 0.41 -15.25 12.07
N LEU A 31 0.11 -16.49 12.43
CA LEU A 31 -0.09 -17.59 11.48
C LEU A 31 -1.21 -17.28 10.48
N LEU A 32 -2.34 -16.77 10.97
CA LEU A 32 -3.46 -16.39 10.11
C LEU A 32 -3.11 -15.24 9.18
N THR A 33 -2.19 -14.33 9.54
CA THR A 33 -1.75 -13.29 8.57
C THR A 33 -1.03 -13.85 7.34
N LEU A 34 -0.54 -15.09 7.40
CA LEU A 34 0.08 -15.75 6.26
C LEU A 34 -0.91 -16.08 5.14
N ILE A 35 -2.23 -16.13 5.39
CA ILE A 35 -3.21 -16.45 4.32
C ILE A 35 -3.16 -15.45 3.15
N GLY A 36 -2.68 -14.23 3.40
CA GLY A 36 -2.58 -13.15 2.41
C GLY A 36 -1.14 -12.74 2.05
N LYS A 37 -0.12 -13.48 2.53
CA LYS A 37 1.27 -13.06 2.34
C LYS A 37 2.20 -14.23 2.02
N ARG A 38 2.83 -14.14 0.85
CA ARG A 38 4.00 -14.95 0.50
C ARG A 38 5.26 -14.39 1.16
N LEU A 39 5.97 -15.22 1.91
CA LEU A 39 7.27 -14.90 2.49
C LEU A 39 8.42 -15.59 1.76
N ASN A 40 9.59 -14.93 1.74
CA ASN A 40 10.85 -15.42 1.19
C ASN A 40 12.03 -14.81 1.98
N ASP A 41 13.26 -15.19 1.63
CA ASP A 41 14.48 -14.75 2.34
C ASP A 41 14.62 -13.23 2.39
N GLN A 42 14.14 -12.54 1.35
CA GLN A 42 14.28 -11.10 1.21
C GLN A 42 13.29 -10.32 2.08
N ASN A 43 12.14 -10.90 2.44
CA ASN A 43 11.06 -10.17 3.10
C ASN A 43 10.64 -10.72 4.47
N TYR A 44 11.05 -11.94 4.82
CA TYR A 44 10.59 -12.62 6.04
C TYR A 44 10.96 -11.85 7.31
N ARG A 45 12.21 -11.42 7.46
CA ARG A 45 12.70 -10.73 8.68
C ARG A 45 11.97 -9.40 8.93
N ALA A 46 11.90 -8.56 7.90
CA ALA A 46 11.19 -7.29 8.00
C ALA A 46 9.67 -7.49 8.22
N TRP A 47 9.12 -8.58 7.69
CA TRP A 47 7.72 -8.92 7.90
C TRP A 47 7.44 -9.35 9.34
N ILE A 48 8.24 -10.25 9.92
CA ILE A 48 7.99 -10.75 11.28
C ILE A 48 8.13 -9.62 12.31
N GLU A 49 9.15 -8.78 12.17
CA GLU A 49 9.33 -7.59 13.02
C GLU A 49 8.13 -6.64 12.93
N SER A 50 7.64 -6.37 11.72
CA SER A 50 6.45 -5.56 11.51
C SER A 50 5.20 -6.19 12.14
N ARG A 51 5.05 -7.52 12.09
CA ARG A 51 3.92 -8.23 12.69
C ARG A 51 3.98 -8.21 14.21
N ASN A 52 5.16 -8.36 14.79
CA ASN A 52 5.37 -8.22 16.23
C ASN A 52 4.92 -6.84 16.70
N ASN A 53 5.38 -5.78 16.03
CA ASN A 53 4.98 -4.42 16.35
C ASN A 53 3.47 -4.21 16.19
N SER A 54 2.86 -4.83 15.18
CA SER A 54 1.42 -4.71 14.91
C SER A 54 0.55 -5.42 15.94
N PHE A 55 1.02 -6.53 16.52
CA PHE A 55 0.23 -7.35 17.45
C PHE A 55 0.61 -7.12 18.92
N ALA A 56 1.86 -6.81 19.25
CA ALA A 56 2.29 -6.68 20.64
C ALA A 56 1.45 -5.62 21.39
N VAL A 57 1.37 -4.40 20.86
CA VAL A 57 0.65 -3.29 21.52
C VAL A 57 -0.86 -3.56 21.62
N PRO A 58 -1.60 -3.94 20.55
CA PRO A 58 -3.04 -4.18 20.65
C PRO A 58 -3.44 -5.36 21.56
N LEU A 59 -2.49 -6.26 21.82
CA LEU A 59 -2.68 -7.42 22.70
C LEU A 59 -2.06 -7.20 24.10
N GLY A 60 -1.50 -6.02 24.38
CA GLY A 60 -0.98 -5.66 25.70
C GLY A 60 0.39 -6.26 26.05
N PHE A 61 1.14 -6.75 25.07
CA PHE A 61 2.52 -7.23 25.27
C PHE A 61 3.53 -6.09 25.09
N SER A 62 4.70 -6.25 25.71
CA SER A 62 5.88 -5.48 25.32
C SER A 62 6.37 -5.93 23.95
N VAL A 63 6.78 -4.99 23.11
CA VAL A 63 7.40 -5.29 21.81
C VAL A 63 8.72 -6.06 21.98
N THR A 64 9.38 -5.89 23.12
CA THR A 64 10.64 -6.56 23.47
C THR A 64 10.44 -7.80 24.32
N ASP A 65 9.22 -8.31 24.43
CA ASP A 65 8.94 -9.53 25.19
C ASP A 65 9.65 -10.73 24.52
N PRO A 66 10.58 -11.40 25.22
CA PRO A 66 11.36 -12.49 24.65
C PRO A 66 10.49 -13.69 24.25
N ASN A 67 9.36 -13.91 24.93
CA ASN A 67 8.46 -15.03 24.62
C ASN A 67 7.80 -14.85 23.24
N LEU A 68 7.53 -13.60 22.83
CA LEU A 68 7.00 -13.33 21.48
C LEU A 68 7.99 -13.74 20.39
N MET A 69 9.30 -13.75 20.67
CA MET A 69 10.32 -14.17 19.71
C MET A 69 10.36 -15.69 19.55
N GLU A 70 10.10 -16.42 20.62
CA GLU A 70 10.10 -17.88 20.63
C GLU A 70 8.94 -18.49 19.82
N TYR A 71 7.78 -17.82 19.82
CA TYR A 71 6.57 -18.30 19.11
C TYR A 71 6.51 -17.92 17.62
N GLN A 72 7.58 -17.38 17.04
CA GLN A 72 7.57 -16.96 15.64
C GLN A 72 7.65 -18.16 14.69
N PRO A 73 6.79 -18.23 13.65
CA PRO A 73 6.86 -19.31 12.68
C PRO A 73 8.16 -19.20 11.91
N SER A 74 8.93 -20.30 11.81
CA SER A 74 10.12 -20.32 10.97
C SER A 74 9.78 -19.96 9.52
N GLN A 75 10.74 -19.41 8.78
CA GLN A 75 10.53 -19.04 7.40
C GLN A 75 10.08 -20.23 6.52
N ASN A 76 10.69 -21.40 6.73
CA ASN A 76 10.34 -22.62 6.00
C ASN A 76 8.89 -23.02 6.27
N PHE A 77 8.46 -22.97 7.53
CA PHE A 77 7.07 -23.21 7.89
C PHE A 77 6.14 -22.20 7.22
N ALA A 78 6.45 -20.91 7.29
CA ALA A 78 5.61 -19.86 6.72
C ALA A 78 5.45 -19.99 5.20
N ALA A 79 6.53 -20.34 4.49
CA ALA A 79 6.50 -20.60 3.05
C ALA A 79 5.65 -21.83 2.69
N ALA A 80 5.79 -22.92 3.46
CA ALA A 80 4.99 -24.13 3.28
C ALA A 80 3.50 -23.90 3.58
N PHE A 81 3.20 -23.20 4.68
CA PHE A 81 1.84 -22.85 5.09
C PHE A 81 1.13 -22.01 4.03
N TYR A 82 1.77 -20.93 3.55
CA TYR A 82 1.21 -20.12 2.47
C TYR A 82 0.99 -20.95 1.21
N SER A 83 1.93 -21.80 0.82
CA SER A 83 1.79 -22.64 -0.38
C SER A 83 0.60 -23.61 -0.27
N GLY A 84 0.39 -24.21 0.90
CA GLY A 84 -0.74 -25.10 1.16
C GLY A 84 -2.09 -24.39 1.15
N ILE A 85 -2.16 -23.17 1.68
CA ILE A 85 -3.41 -22.39 1.74
C ILE A 85 -3.70 -21.65 0.42
N LYS A 86 -2.68 -21.26 -0.35
CA LYS A 86 -2.85 -20.51 -1.59
C LYS A 86 -3.66 -21.28 -2.64
N SER A 87 -3.51 -22.60 -2.71
CA SER A 87 -4.28 -23.43 -3.65
C SER A 87 -5.73 -23.66 -3.23
N ARG A 88 -6.12 -23.30 -1.99
CA ARG A 88 -7.43 -23.58 -1.40
C ARG A 88 -8.13 -22.29 -0.98
N TRP A 89 -8.81 -21.66 -1.94
CA TRP A 89 -9.45 -20.35 -1.70
C TRP A 89 -10.59 -20.44 -0.68
N GLU A 90 -11.26 -21.59 -0.57
CA GLU A 90 -12.33 -21.84 0.40
C GLU A 90 -11.82 -21.74 1.84
N ILE A 91 -10.62 -22.25 2.11
CA ILE A 91 -9.98 -22.17 3.43
C ILE A 91 -9.65 -20.72 3.74
N ARG A 92 -9.02 -19.98 2.80
CA ARG A 92 -8.73 -18.55 3.00
C ARG A 92 -9.99 -17.76 3.28
N ARG A 93 -11.03 -17.98 2.48
CA ARG A 93 -12.32 -17.32 2.64
C ARG A 93 -12.94 -17.65 4.00
N ARG A 94 -12.91 -18.93 4.42
CA ARG A 94 -13.46 -19.31 5.72
C ARG A 94 -12.71 -18.65 6.87
N CYS A 95 -11.37 -18.69 6.85
CA CYS A 95 -10.55 -17.98 7.83
C CYS A 95 -10.89 -16.49 7.87
N PHE A 96 -10.97 -15.83 6.70
CA PHE A 96 -11.35 -14.43 6.62
C PHE A 96 -12.73 -14.15 7.23
N VAL A 97 -13.75 -14.95 6.91
CA VAL A 97 -15.11 -14.77 7.42
C VAL A 97 -15.15 -14.94 8.95
N GLU A 98 -14.43 -15.92 9.50
CA GLU A 98 -14.34 -16.10 10.96
C GLU A 98 -13.63 -14.91 11.63
N ILE A 99 -12.51 -14.46 11.07
CA ILE A 99 -11.79 -13.27 11.56
C ILE A 99 -12.69 -12.04 11.52
N TRP A 100 -13.45 -11.87 10.43
CA TRP A 100 -14.39 -10.77 10.28
C TRP A 100 -15.48 -10.81 11.36
N ALA A 101 -16.11 -11.97 11.56
CA ALA A 101 -17.15 -12.14 12.57
C ALA A 101 -16.63 -11.87 13.99
N LEU A 102 -15.46 -12.41 14.32
CA LEU A 102 -14.83 -12.27 15.64
C LEU A 102 -14.28 -10.86 15.90
N SER A 103 -14.04 -10.05 14.87
CA SER A 103 -13.52 -8.69 15.02
C SER A 103 -14.45 -7.74 15.79
N THR A 104 -15.74 -8.06 15.86
CA THR A 104 -16.73 -7.26 16.62
C THR A 104 -16.69 -7.53 18.12
N ARG A 105 -16.04 -8.62 18.55
CA ARG A 105 -15.94 -8.99 19.98
C ARG A 105 -15.04 -8.02 20.74
N ALA A 106 -15.32 -7.85 22.03
CA ALA A 106 -14.44 -7.13 22.94
C ALA A 106 -13.26 -8.03 23.38
N GLY A 107 -12.22 -7.39 23.91
CA GLY A 107 -11.05 -8.08 24.46
C GLY A 107 -9.99 -8.46 23.42
N MET A 108 -9.00 -9.23 23.87
CA MET A 108 -7.77 -9.49 23.12
C MET A 108 -8.01 -10.18 21.77
N LEU A 109 -8.89 -11.18 21.72
CA LEU A 109 -9.22 -11.88 20.48
C LEU A 109 -9.84 -10.94 19.43
N GLY A 110 -10.75 -10.06 19.85
CA GLY A 110 -11.35 -9.05 18.97
C GLY A 110 -10.32 -8.05 18.46
N ASN A 111 -9.42 -7.59 19.33
CA ASN A 111 -8.30 -6.72 18.95
C ASN A 111 -7.37 -7.40 17.94
N ALA A 112 -7.00 -8.66 18.17
CA ALA A 112 -6.19 -9.45 17.23
C ALA A 112 -6.86 -9.53 15.86
N CYS A 113 -8.17 -9.81 15.83
CA CYS A 113 -8.94 -9.87 14.59
C CYS A 113 -9.00 -8.52 13.87
N LYS A 114 -9.20 -7.40 14.57
CA LYS A 114 -9.16 -6.06 13.97
C LYS A 114 -7.79 -5.72 13.39
N THR A 115 -6.71 -6.09 14.08
CA THR A 115 -5.34 -5.94 13.57
C THR A 115 -5.15 -6.79 12.32
N MET A 116 -5.58 -8.06 12.31
CA MET A 116 -5.55 -8.92 11.13
C MET A 116 -6.31 -8.29 9.95
N LEU A 117 -7.54 -7.80 10.16
CA LEU A 117 -8.32 -7.13 9.12
C LEU A 117 -7.64 -5.89 8.58
N THR A 118 -6.92 -5.14 9.41
CA THR A 118 -6.15 -3.97 8.97
C THR A 118 -4.98 -4.41 8.09
N LEU A 119 -4.26 -5.45 8.50
CA LEU A 119 -3.12 -6.00 7.77
C LEU A 119 -3.50 -6.71 6.46
N PHE A 120 -4.74 -7.19 6.35
CA PHE A 120 -5.27 -7.81 5.14
C PHE A 120 -5.75 -6.83 4.09
N ARG A 121 -5.98 -5.55 4.43
CA ARG A 121 -6.44 -4.56 3.45
C ARG A 121 -5.42 -4.41 2.33
N GLY A 122 -5.88 -4.60 1.09
CA GLY A 122 -5.02 -4.52 -0.07
C GLY A 122 -4.04 -5.69 -0.22
N ALA A 123 -4.23 -6.79 0.53
CA ALA A 123 -3.39 -7.97 0.41
C ALA A 123 -3.39 -8.47 -1.05
N GLU A 124 -2.19 -8.66 -1.61
CA GLU A 124 -1.96 -9.02 -3.02
C GLU A 124 -2.52 -8.04 -4.07
N LEU A 125 -3.00 -6.85 -3.67
CA LEU A 125 -3.47 -5.78 -4.56
C LEU A 125 -2.42 -4.70 -4.80
N THR A 126 -1.17 -4.91 -4.36
CA THR A 126 -0.09 -3.92 -4.47
C THR A 126 0.04 -3.33 -5.87
N ASN A 127 -0.11 -4.15 -6.92
CA ASN A 127 0.01 -3.66 -8.29
C ASN A 127 -1.11 -2.67 -8.65
N PHE A 128 -2.34 -3.06 -8.33
CA PHE A 128 -3.53 -2.27 -8.60
C PHE A 128 -3.53 -0.96 -7.82
N VAL A 129 -3.19 -1.00 -6.53
CA VAL A 129 -3.11 0.20 -5.67
C VAL A 129 -2.03 1.16 -6.18
N ASN A 130 -0.86 0.64 -6.58
CA ASN A 130 0.22 1.48 -7.11
C ASN A 130 -0.13 2.15 -8.44
N ILE A 131 -0.77 1.41 -9.36
CA ILE A 131 -1.26 1.97 -10.63
C ILE A 131 -2.28 3.07 -10.35
N SER A 132 -3.21 2.81 -9.43
CA SER A 132 -4.26 3.75 -9.03
C SER A 132 -3.68 5.04 -8.50
N GLN A 133 -2.72 4.94 -7.58
CA GLN A 133 -2.09 6.10 -6.98
C GLN A 133 -1.18 6.83 -7.97
N TRP A 134 -0.18 6.15 -8.54
CA TRP A 134 0.90 6.81 -9.27
C TRP A 134 0.60 7.09 -10.74
N LEU A 135 -0.31 6.37 -11.37
CA LEU A 135 -0.71 6.65 -12.75
C LEU A 135 -2.02 7.42 -12.80
N LEU A 136 -3.10 6.87 -12.24
CA LEU A 136 -4.42 7.45 -12.43
C LEU A 136 -4.64 8.73 -11.63
N LEU A 137 -4.25 8.75 -10.37
CA LEU A 137 -4.47 9.91 -9.51
C LEU A 137 -3.41 11.00 -9.70
N LEU A 138 -2.14 10.60 -9.73
CA LEU A 138 -1.02 11.55 -9.69
C LEU A 138 -0.49 11.98 -11.06
N ASN A 139 -0.57 11.12 -12.08
CA ASN A 139 -0.03 11.42 -13.42
C ASN A 139 -1.01 11.00 -14.54
N PRO A 140 -2.29 11.46 -14.51
CA PRO A 140 -3.30 11.06 -15.48
C PRO A 140 -2.94 11.39 -16.94
N GLU A 141 -2.09 12.39 -17.17
CA GLU A 141 -1.56 12.78 -18.48
C GLU A 141 -0.84 11.63 -19.21
N LEU A 142 -0.30 10.65 -18.47
CA LEU A 142 0.33 9.48 -19.07
C LEU A 142 -0.66 8.63 -19.89
N PHE A 143 -1.97 8.76 -19.66
CA PHE A 143 -2.97 8.06 -20.48
C PHE A 143 -3.29 8.78 -21.80
N CYS A 144 -2.81 10.00 -22.00
CA CYS A 144 -2.79 10.64 -23.31
C CYS A 144 -1.70 10.06 -24.22
N TRP A 145 -0.73 9.33 -23.65
CA TRP A 145 0.32 8.65 -24.40
C TRP A 145 -0.14 7.29 -24.91
N ASN A 146 -0.11 7.13 -26.23
CA ASN A 146 -0.67 5.97 -26.96
C ASN A 146 -0.18 4.61 -26.44
N ALA A 147 1.07 4.50 -25.97
CA ALA A 147 1.60 3.23 -25.52
C ALA A 147 0.96 2.79 -24.19
N LEU A 148 0.80 3.69 -23.22
CA LEU A 148 0.13 3.38 -21.96
C LEU A 148 -1.40 3.32 -22.11
N ALA A 149 -1.98 4.10 -23.02
CA ALA A 149 -3.42 4.10 -23.30
C ALA A 149 -3.94 2.69 -23.67
N LYS A 150 -3.12 1.86 -24.32
CA LYS A 150 -3.44 0.44 -24.62
C LYS A 150 -3.71 -0.40 -23.37
N SER A 151 -3.16 -0.01 -22.21
CA SER A 151 -3.37 -0.69 -20.92
C SER A 151 -4.66 -0.25 -20.22
N LEU A 152 -5.29 0.85 -20.66
CA LEU A 152 -6.47 1.41 -20.01
C LEU A 152 -7.66 0.43 -19.91
N PRO A 153 -8.01 -0.37 -20.95
CA PRO A 153 -9.08 -1.35 -20.82
C PRO A 153 -8.82 -2.43 -19.77
N LEU A 154 -7.55 -2.81 -19.54
CA LEU A 154 -7.16 -3.76 -18.49
C LEU A 154 -7.37 -3.15 -17.10
N ILE A 155 -6.91 -1.92 -16.93
CA ILE A 155 -7.04 -1.17 -15.68
C ILE A 155 -8.52 -0.94 -15.35
N LEU A 156 -9.33 -0.50 -16.32
CA LEU A 156 -10.77 -0.29 -16.15
C LEU A 156 -11.51 -1.58 -15.78
N ARG A 157 -11.11 -2.74 -16.32
CA ARG A 157 -11.67 -4.04 -15.90
C ARG A 157 -11.37 -4.33 -14.43
N ALA A 158 -10.12 -4.12 -13.99
CA ALA A 158 -9.75 -4.27 -12.58
C ALA A 158 -10.55 -3.35 -11.66
N TYR A 159 -10.76 -2.08 -12.07
CA TYR A 159 -11.58 -1.12 -11.34
C TYR A 159 -13.05 -1.52 -11.25
N LYS A 160 -13.67 -1.89 -12.38
CA LYS A 160 -15.05 -2.39 -12.40
C LYS A 160 -15.21 -3.59 -11.47
N LYS A 161 -14.23 -4.51 -11.49
CA LYS A 161 -14.22 -5.67 -10.61
C LYS A 161 -14.11 -5.26 -9.14
N PHE A 162 -13.19 -4.35 -8.81
CA PHE A 162 -13.01 -3.83 -7.45
C PHE A 162 -14.30 -3.20 -6.91
N ILE A 163 -14.92 -2.31 -7.69
CA ILE A 163 -16.17 -1.62 -7.31
C ILE A 163 -17.33 -2.63 -7.16
N SER A 164 -17.40 -3.64 -8.02
CA SER A 164 -18.50 -4.64 -7.97
C SER A 164 -18.55 -5.46 -6.67
N VAL A 165 -17.47 -5.49 -5.90
CA VAL A 165 -17.39 -6.22 -4.62
C VAL A 165 -17.85 -5.36 -3.43
N GLY A 166 -17.94 -4.04 -3.60
CA GLY A 166 -18.42 -3.13 -2.56
C GLY A 166 -17.49 -3.04 -1.35
N GLU A 167 -18.04 -3.10 -0.14
CA GLU A 167 -17.31 -2.89 1.12
C GLU A 167 -16.17 -3.88 1.37
N LEU A 168 -16.22 -5.05 0.74
CA LEU A 168 -15.19 -6.09 0.87
C LEU A 168 -14.11 -6.02 -0.22
N ALA A 169 -14.10 -4.97 -1.06
CA ALA A 169 -13.19 -4.86 -2.19
C ALA A 169 -11.70 -4.92 -1.80
N ASP A 170 -11.34 -4.34 -0.64
CA ASP A 170 -9.96 -4.38 -0.12
C ASP A 170 -9.47 -5.80 0.20
N TYR A 171 -10.39 -6.77 0.32
CA TYR A 171 -10.12 -8.16 0.68
C TYR A 171 -10.36 -9.12 -0.49
N ILE A 172 -10.58 -8.60 -1.71
CA ILE A 172 -11.06 -9.38 -2.87
C ILE A 172 -10.21 -10.63 -3.18
N LYS A 173 -8.87 -10.54 -3.02
CA LYS A 173 -7.93 -11.66 -3.26
C LYS A 173 -7.98 -12.76 -2.19
N LEU A 174 -8.53 -12.46 -1.01
CA LEU A 174 -8.73 -13.44 0.07
C LEU A 174 -10.06 -14.15 -0.04
N ILE A 175 -11.10 -13.47 -0.53
CA ILE A 175 -12.48 -13.96 -0.50
C ILE A 175 -12.95 -14.60 -1.81
N LEU A 176 -12.34 -14.27 -2.94
CA LEU A 176 -12.71 -14.82 -4.25
C LEU A 176 -11.69 -15.87 -4.74
N PRO A 177 -12.12 -16.82 -5.58
CA PRO A 177 -11.20 -17.74 -6.25
C PRO A 177 -10.29 -16.98 -7.23
N ASP A 178 -9.09 -17.51 -7.47
CA ASP A 178 -8.08 -16.88 -8.34
C ASP A 178 -8.59 -16.58 -9.77
N GLU A 179 -9.51 -17.39 -10.29
CA GLU A 179 -10.13 -17.17 -11.60
C GLU A 179 -11.02 -15.93 -11.68
N HIS A 180 -11.58 -15.47 -10.56
CA HIS A 180 -12.44 -14.29 -10.48
C HIS A 180 -11.68 -13.01 -10.18
N VAL A 181 -10.36 -13.07 -10.02
CA VAL A 181 -9.49 -11.95 -9.64
C VAL A 181 -8.27 -11.83 -10.56
N ARG A 182 -8.36 -12.42 -11.76
CA ARG A 182 -7.30 -12.44 -12.78
C ARG A 182 -6.90 -11.03 -13.22
N GLU A 183 -7.81 -10.06 -13.13
CA GLU A 183 -7.58 -8.66 -13.46
C GLU A 183 -6.49 -8.03 -12.58
N PHE A 184 -6.34 -8.49 -11.34
CA PHE A 184 -5.35 -7.98 -10.39
C PHE A 184 -4.00 -8.72 -10.48
N HIS A 185 -3.88 -9.72 -11.36
CA HIS A 185 -2.67 -10.52 -11.46
C HIS A 185 -1.48 -9.68 -11.95
N ARG A 186 -0.30 -10.04 -11.43
CA ARG A 186 0.98 -9.41 -11.73
C ARG A 186 1.30 -9.39 -13.23
N SER A 187 0.90 -10.44 -13.96
CA SER A 187 1.07 -10.54 -15.42
C SER A 187 0.13 -9.61 -16.18
N THR A 188 -1.12 -9.49 -15.75
CA THR A 188 -2.16 -8.67 -16.41
C THR A 188 -1.84 -7.18 -16.39
N LEU A 189 -1.28 -6.69 -15.28
CA LEU A 189 -0.99 -5.27 -15.04
C LEU A 189 0.51 -4.96 -15.07
N ARG A 190 1.31 -5.81 -15.73
CA ARG A 190 2.78 -5.79 -15.68
C ARG A 190 3.38 -4.44 -16.06
N VAL A 191 3.14 -3.99 -17.29
CA VAL A 191 3.68 -2.73 -17.83
C VAL A 191 3.23 -1.51 -17.03
N PRO A 192 1.93 -1.26 -16.80
CA PRO A 192 1.50 -0.09 -16.04
C PRO A 192 2.04 -0.11 -14.61
N PHE A 193 2.13 -1.27 -13.97
CA PHE A 193 2.76 -1.34 -12.65
C PHE A 193 4.25 -1.01 -12.68
N THR A 194 5.02 -1.53 -13.65
CA THR A 194 6.45 -1.25 -13.73
C THR A 194 6.72 0.25 -13.88
N ILE A 195 5.93 0.95 -14.69
CA ILE A 195 5.97 2.41 -14.83
C ILE A 195 5.60 3.09 -13.51
N ALA A 196 4.45 2.73 -12.91
CA ALA A 196 3.98 3.26 -11.65
C ALA A 196 5.04 3.15 -10.54
N ARG A 197 5.66 1.96 -10.43
CA ARG A 197 6.73 1.68 -9.46
C ARG A 197 7.95 2.54 -9.72
N LYS A 198 8.39 2.69 -10.98
CA LYS A 198 9.56 3.52 -11.30
C LYS A 198 9.33 4.98 -10.86
N ILE A 199 8.17 5.53 -11.21
CA ILE A 199 7.77 6.89 -10.79
C ILE A 199 7.83 6.97 -9.26
N ALA A 200 7.17 6.04 -8.56
CA ALA A 200 7.12 6.06 -7.11
C ALA A 200 8.50 5.99 -6.45
N VAL A 201 9.40 5.13 -6.97
CA VAL A 201 10.78 5.02 -6.47
C VAL A 201 11.58 6.30 -6.73
N THR A 202 11.45 6.89 -7.92
CA THR A 202 12.16 8.13 -8.27
C THR A 202 11.69 9.33 -7.43
N TYR A 203 10.41 9.37 -7.06
CA TYR A 203 9.82 10.48 -6.30
C TYR A 203 9.59 10.15 -4.81
N GLY A 204 10.40 9.25 -4.25
CA GLY A 204 10.63 9.17 -2.80
C GLY A 204 9.93 8.04 -2.04
N SER A 205 9.22 7.13 -2.70
CA SER A 205 8.60 5.99 -2.01
C SER A 205 9.64 4.90 -1.67
N SER A 206 10.31 5.04 -0.53
CA SER A 206 11.30 4.09 -0.01
C SER A 206 10.74 2.67 0.15
N THR A 207 9.46 2.54 0.50
CA THR A 207 8.77 1.23 0.64
C THR A 207 8.73 0.43 -0.67
N LEU A 208 8.65 1.11 -1.82
CA LEU A 208 8.52 0.46 -3.13
C LEU A 208 9.87 0.12 -3.78
N GLN A 209 10.98 0.64 -3.24
CA GLN A 209 12.32 0.22 -3.64
C GLN A 209 12.52 -1.28 -3.40
N ARG A 210 11.94 -1.81 -2.31
CA ARG A 210 12.03 -3.22 -1.90
C ARG A 210 11.06 -4.14 -2.63
N VAL A 211 10.09 -3.60 -3.38
CA VAL A 211 9.20 -4.42 -4.20
C VAL A 211 9.95 -4.77 -5.47
N GLU A 212 10.05 -6.06 -5.82
CA GLU A 212 10.75 -6.50 -7.01
C GLU A 212 10.09 -5.97 -8.30
N GLY A 213 10.89 -5.53 -9.26
CA GLY A 213 10.40 -5.18 -10.60
C GLY A 213 9.74 -6.40 -11.27
N ILE A 214 8.71 -6.18 -12.09
CA ILE A 214 8.01 -7.29 -12.76
C ILE A 214 8.65 -7.62 -14.10
N ASP A 215 9.24 -6.61 -14.74
CA ASP A 215 9.72 -6.73 -16.11
C ASP A 215 10.96 -5.87 -16.28
N HIS A 216 12.03 -6.51 -16.75
CA HIS A 216 13.32 -5.90 -17.06
C HIS A 216 13.64 -6.04 -18.56
N SER A 217 12.64 -6.38 -19.39
CA SER A 217 12.80 -6.43 -20.83
C SER A 217 13.23 -5.05 -21.38
N PRO A 218 14.08 -5.03 -22.42
CA PRO A 218 14.49 -3.78 -23.08
C PRO A 218 13.29 -2.94 -23.52
N GLU A 219 12.24 -3.58 -24.04
CA GLU A 219 11.03 -2.91 -24.50
C GLU A 219 10.29 -2.22 -23.36
N THR A 220 10.17 -2.88 -22.21
CA THR A 220 9.54 -2.26 -21.03
C THR A 220 10.41 -1.15 -20.45
N GLN A 221 11.72 -1.29 -20.50
CA GLN A 221 12.62 -0.24 -20.03
C GLN A 221 12.52 1.02 -20.90
N MET A 222 12.40 0.88 -22.22
CA MET A 222 12.13 2.01 -23.13
C MET A 222 10.82 2.72 -22.77
N LEU A 223 9.75 1.97 -22.52
CA LEU A 223 8.47 2.54 -22.10
C LEU A 223 8.56 3.26 -20.75
N VAL A 224 9.35 2.73 -19.83
CA VAL A 224 9.60 3.36 -18.53
C VAL A 224 10.35 4.68 -18.70
N ASP A 225 11.39 4.71 -19.53
CA ASP A 225 12.19 5.92 -19.75
C ASP A 225 11.38 7.02 -20.45
N GLU A 226 10.55 6.65 -21.42
CA GLU A 226 9.63 7.58 -22.09
C GLU A 226 8.57 8.12 -21.11
N ALA A 227 7.95 7.25 -20.30
CA ALA A 227 7.00 7.70 -19.28
C ALA A 227 7.65 8.66 -18.26
N MET A 228 8.89 8.38 -17.83
CA MET A 228 9.62 9.25 -16.93
C MET A 228 9.95 10.61 -17.56
N MET A 229 10.26 10.64 -18.87
CA MET A 229 10.44 11.89 -19.60
C MET A 229 9.15 12.71 -19.63
N ILE A 230 8.00 12.09 -19.95
CA ILE A 230 6.69 12.77 -19.94
C ILE A 230 6.40 13.37 -18.56
N VAL A 231 6.56 12.58 -17.50
CA VAL A 231 6.35 13.02 -16.11
C VAL A 231 7.27 14.19 -15.74
N ARG A 232 8.54 14.16 -16.14
CA ARG A 232 9.49 15.26 -15.87
C ARG A 232 9.10 16.53 -16.62
N THR A 233 8.75 16.41 -17.91
CA THR A 233 8.33 17.55 -18.75
C THR A 233 7.03 18.17 -18.25
N ALA A 234 6.10 17.37 -17.72
CA ALA A 234 4.85 17.84 -17.10
C ALA A 234 5.05 18.55 -15.74
N GLY A 235 6.30 18.77 -15.30
CA GLY A 235 6.65 19.44 -14.05
C GLY A 235 6.92 18.48 -12.88
N GLY A 236 7.37 17.26 -13.17
CA GLY A 236 7.67 16.20 -12.20
C GLY A 236 6.43 15.40 -11.77
N ALA A 237 6.64 14.26 -11.11
CA ALA A 237 5.52 13.51 -10.58
C ALA A 237 4.85 14.30 -9.47
N ARG A 238 3.53 14.42 -9.55
CA ARG A 238 2.74 14.86 -8.41
C ARG A 238 2.91 13.78 -7.35
N THR A 239 3.42 14.14 -6.19
CA THR A 239 3.32 13.36 -4.95
C THR A 239 1.98 13.67 -4.29
N MET A 240 1.54 12.84 -3.34
CA MET A 240 0.35 13.16 -2.53
C MET A 240 0.49 14.54 -1.87
N ASP A 241 1.68 14.86 -1.38
CA ASP A 241 1.96 16.16 -0.75
C ASP A 241 1.87 17.31 -1.75
N THR A 242 2.43 17.16 -2.95
CA THR A 242 2.31 18.20 -3.98
C THR A 242 0.92 18.28 -4.59
N GLN A 243 0.15 17.20 -4.65
CA GLN A 243 -1.26 17.23 -5.06
C GLN A 243 -2.12 17.93 -4.01
N ALA A 244 -1.91 17.64 -2.71
CA ALA A 244 -2.56 18.34 -1.61
C ALA A 244 -2.24 19.85 -1.66
N ILE A 245 -0.97 20.23 -1.86
CA ILE A 245 -0.53 21.63 -2.02
C ILE A 245 -1.07 22.28 -3.31
N ARG A 246 -1.29 21.54 -4.40
CA ARG A 246 -1.87 22.08 -5.65
C ARG A 246 -3.39 22.24 -5.54
N GLN A 247 -4.09 21.30 -4.90
CA GLN A 247 -5.50 21.45 -4.53
C GLN A 247 -5.68 22.62 -3.55
N TRP A 248 -4.70 22.87 -2.68
CA TRP A 248 -4.63 24.04 -1.79
C TRP A 248 -4.67 25.38 -2.55
N ARG A 249 -4.13 25.44 -3.78
CA ARG A 249 -4.13 26.67 -4.60
C ARG A 249 -5.29 26.79 -5.60
N LEU A 250 -5.96 25.70 -5.94
CA LEU A 250 -6.93 25.69 -7.05
C LEU A 250 -8.39 25.95 -6.63
N ASN A 251 -8.72 25.90 -5.35
CA ASN A 251 -10.11 26.11 -4.91
C ASN A 251 -10.41 27.49 -4.34
N GLY A 252 -9.44 28.41 -4.25
CA GLY A 252 -9.69 29.76 -3.67
C GLY A 252 -10.31 29.74 -2.26
N HIS A 253 -10.33 28.59 -1.59
CA HIS A 253 -10.89 28.43 -0.28
C HIS A 253 -9.81 28.78 0.74
N GLN A 254 -10.00 29.95 1.34
CA GLN A 254 -9.36 30.38 2.57
C GLN A 254 -9.32 29.22 3.56
N ASN A 255 -8.13 28.87 4.05
CA ASN A 255 -7.97 27.92 5.14
C ASN A 255 -8.39 28.66 6.43
N PRO A 256 -9.55 28.35 7.03
CA PRO A 256 -10.06 29.10 8.18
C PRO A 256 -9.15 28.94 9.40
N GLU A 257 -8.39 27.85 9.47
CA GLU A 257 -7.44 27.56 10.55
C GLU A 257 -6.14 28.33 10.36
N LEU A 258 -5.65 28.44 9.12
CA LEU A 258 -4.50 29.31 8.80
C LEU A 258 -4.88 30.79 8.91
N GLU A 259 -6.07 31.20 8.49
CA GLU A 259 -6.57 32.55 8.73
C GLU A 259 -6.78 32.82 10.21
N ARG A 260 -7.24 31.84 10.99
CA ARG A 260 -7.24 31.95 12.45
C ARG A 260 -5.82 32.13 12.99
N LEU A 261 -4.85 31.36 12.51
CA LEU A 261 -3.46 31.46 12.95
C LEU A 261 -2.83 32.80 12.54
N LEU A 262 -3.09 33.28 11.32
CA LEU A 262 -2.62 34.57 10.81
C LEU A 262 -3.32 35.76 11.50
N ASN A 263 -4.61 35.65 11.81
CA ASN A 263 -5.36 36.67 12.55
C ASN A 263 -5.04 36.66 14.05
N ASN A 264 -4.70 35.51 14.62
CA ASN A 264 -4.24 35.40 16.01
C ASN A 264 -2.79 35.86 16.19
N HIS A 265 -1.97 35.75 15.13
CA HIS A 265 -0.62 36.32 15.06
C HIS A 265 -0.66 37.66 14.32
N GLY A 266 -1.37 38.63 14.89
CA GLY A 266 -1.41 39.99 14.34
C GLY A 266 -0.02 40.64 14.35
N THR A 267 0.68 40.62 13.21
CA THR A 267 1.69 41.63 12.85
C THR A 267 2.02 41.61 11.35
N GLN A 268 1.40 42.56 10.65
CA GLN A 268 1.96 43.38 9.56
C GLN A 268 2.84 42.68 8.50
N LEU A 269 2.21 42.17 7.45
CA LEU A 269 2.87 42.14 6.14
C LEU A 269 3.00 43.60 5.63
N PRO A 270 4.19 44.05 5.20
CA PRO A 270 4.36 45.39 4.67
C PRO A 270 3.49 45.56 3.42
N ALA A 271 2.72 46.64 3.37
CA ALA A 271 1.86 46.97 2.26
C ALA A 271 2.69 47.01 0.96
N VAL A 272 2.40 46.09 0.04
CA VAL A 272 2.95 46.14 -1.32
C VAL A 272 2.23 47.30 -2.02
N THR A 273 2.95 48.40 -2.21
CA THR A 273 2.49 49.51 -3.05
C THR A 273 2.21 48.96 -4.45
N PRO A 274 0.99 49.13 -5.01
CA PRO A 274 0.71 48.66 -6.36
C PRO A 274 1.56 49.48 -7.34
N LEU A 275 2.47 48.79 -8.05
CA LEU A 275 3.14 49.34 -9.22
C LEU A 275 2.07 49.71 -10.24
N GLY A 276 1.95 51.01 -10.50
CA GLY A 276 0.95 51.60 -11.38
C GLY A 276 0.92 50.94 -12.76
N SER A 277 -0.29 50.63 -13.21
CA SER A 277 -0.56 50.22 -14.58
C SER A 277 -0.08 51.32 -15.55
N PRO A 278 0.72 51.00 -16.58
CA PRO A 278 0.98 51.97 -17.64
C PRO A 278 -0.31 52.18 -18.42
N ASN A 279 -0.80 53.43 -18.39
CA ASN A 279 -1.93 53.91 -19.19
C ASN A 279 -1.67 53.62 -20.68
N ILE A 280 -2.42 52.67 -21.24
CA ILE A 280 -2.55 52.50 -22.68
C ILE A 280 -3.67 53.44 -23.13
N GLY A 281 -3.30 54.53 -23.79
CA GLY A 281 -4.21 55.33 -24.59
C GLY A 281 -3.93 56.82 -24.53
N ASP A 282 -3.05 57.32 -25.41
CA ASP A 282 -3.52 58.34 -26.34
C ASP A 282 -2.64 58.50 -27.59
N ARG A 283 -3.33 58.58 -28.73
CA ARG A 283 -2.81 58.64 -30.10
C ARG A 283 -2.22 60.02 -30.41
N ARG A 284 -1.08 60.10 -31.12
CA ARG A 284 -0.85 61.10 -32.18
C ARG A 284 -0.07 60.51 -33.37
N ARG A 285 -0.59 60.83 -34.57
CA ARG A 285 -0.20 60.37 -35.91
C ARG A 285 1.23 60.79 -36.31
N PRO A 286 1.86 60.08 -37.27
CA PRO A 286 3.04 60.57 -37.96
C PRO A 286 2.65 61.66 -38.98
N GLN A 287 3.31 62.82 -38.91
CA GLN A 287 3.36 63.76 -40.03
C GLN A 287 4.64 63.53 -40.83
N SER A 288 4.45 63.63 -42.13
CA SER A 288 5.33 63.44 -43.27
C SER A 288 6.50 64.43 -43.37
N LEU A 289 7.58 63.92 -43.98
CA LEU A 289 8.49 64.55 -44.96
C LEU A 289 9.30 65.80 -44.56
N GLY A 290 10.62 65.64 -44.71
CA GLY A 290 11.68 66.65 -44.68
C GLY A 290 13.02 65.96 -44.63
#